data_AF-A0A974C387-F1
#
_entry.id   AF-A0A974C387-F1
#
_cell.length_a   1.000
_cell.length_b   1.000
_cell.length_c   1.000
_cell.angle_alpha   90.00
_cell.angle_beta   90.00
_cell.angle_gamma   90.00
#
_symmetry.space_group_name_H-M   'P 1'
#
loop_
_entity.id
_entity.type
_entity.pdbx_description
1 polymer ?
#
loop_
_entity_poly.entity_id
_entity_poly.type
_entity_poly.pdbx_seq_one_letter_code
_entity_poly.pdbx_strand_id
1 'polypeptide(L)'
;MVNKLIIGESLVVLGIVLSIHTVVWDRFSWCTLALAIQAFYVQHKWDRLLQSGGAVFQYRSSANSGLLPASMVIPLLGIVMKERCKISGNVYFERFGVVVSATGMALASFLSIIALGITKPIPKNTCILSGIVGSAILYTMKNSLAVSEVIEVLEVLLIFVYLSMILLYLLPRSFTPGEALLILGGLSFVLNQLIKRSLSSAGGKGDPIDYLLLVTLVALVLVGMIFSILFVFMDSSSWTSSLFFYMMTAVLALGVFMPWLQYLIRRHPLLWLLEFLVQSHIRLRLLAFWVLLALVACVVVLYQNSKRSPDSKKLQVSTATRKYFHFLAVATYIPGLIYDQQLLFVASVFCLTVFVLLEYVRYFWIKPFGQTLRNLLTLFLDERDTGPLILTHIYLLLGMSLPVWLFPRVCATSLTGLSTLLPYAGVLAVGVGDTIASVCGSAMGELRWPGAKKTFEGTMMSIFAQIIAAALIVIFDSTVNLNSGYIWILWSITLVSLLEAFTTQIDNLILPLYLHILLMV
;
A
#
# COMPACT_ATOMS: atom_id res chain seq x y z
N MET A 1 22.56 17.32 -14.66
CA MET A 1 22.32 16.01 -15.30
C MET A 1 20.99 15.47 -14.79
N VAL A 2 20.03 15.19 -15.68
CA VAL A 2 18.81 14.50 -15.26
C VAL A 2 19.16 13.05 -14.95
N ASN A 3 18.74 12.56 -13.79
CA ASN A 3 19.00 11.18 -13.37
C ASN A 3 18.26 10.22 -14.32
N LYS A 4 18.99 9.42 -15.10
CA LYS A 4 18.44 8.48 -16.10
C LYS A 4 17.41 7.53 -15.49
N LEU A 5 17.61 7.16 -14.23
CA LEU A 5 16.71 6.29 -13.46
C LEU A 5 15.31 6.91 -13.28
N ILE A 6 15.26 8.21 -12.95
CA ILE A 6 14.01 8.95 -12.76
C ILE A 6 13.23 9.07 -14.07
N ILE A 7 13.94 9.30 -15.19
CA ILE A 7 13.32 9.34 -16.51
C ILE A 7 12.73 7.98 -16.85
N GLY A 8 13.47 6.89 -16.61
CA GLY A 8 13.00 5.52 -16.85
C GLY A 8 11.71 5.21 -16.08
N GLU A 9 11.69 5.47 -14.76
CA GLU A 9 10.49 5.31 -13.93
C GLU A 9 9.32 6.15 -14.45
N SER A 10 9.59 7.40 -14.83
CA SER A 10 8.56 8.31 -15.32
C SER A 10 7.97 7.88 -16.66
N LEU A 11 8.80 7.36 -17.58
CA LEU A 11 8.35 6.85 -18.87
C LEU A 11 7.46 5.61 -18.70
N VAL A 12 7.82 4.70 -17.78
CA VAL A 12 7.00 3.52 -17.49
C VAL A 12 5.66 3.93 -16.90
N VAL A 13 5.64 4.83 -15.91
CA VAL A 13 4.39 5.33 -15.32
C VAL A 13 3.51 6.05 -16.36
N LEU A 14 4.11 6.88 -17.22
CA LEU A 14 3.37 7.51 -18.33
C LEU A 14 2.83 6.48 -19.33
N GLY A 15 3.58 5.42 -19.61
CA GLY A 15 3.13 4.30 -20.44
C GLY A 15 1.91 3.58 -19.83
N ILE A 16 1.90 3.40 -18.51
CA ILE A 16 0.74 2.86 -17.77
C ILE A 16 -0.47 3.80 -17.87
N VAL A 17 -0.27 5.10 -17.60
CA VAL A 17 -1.34 6.11 -17.70
C VAL A 17 -1.91 6.15 -19.11
N LEU A 18 -1.06 6.11 -20.14
CA LEU A 18 -1.48 6.10 -21.54
C LEU A 18 -2.25 4.82 -21.88
N SER A 19 -1.79 3.66 -21.40
CA SER A 19 -2.49 2.38 -21.61
C SER A 19 -3.92 2.45 -21.05
N ILE A 20 -4.09 2.96 -19.83
CA ILE A 20 -5.41 3.14 -19.23
C ILE A 20 -6.24 4.16 -20.00
N HIS A 21 -5.66 5.29 -20.39
CA HIS A 21 -6.33 6.33 -21.16
C HIS A 21 -6.83 5.85 -22.53
N THR A 22 -6.08 4.97 -23.21
CA THR A 22 -6.52 4.39 -24.49
C THR A 22 -7.75 3.50 -24.36
N VAL A 23 -7.98 2.92 -23.17
CA VAL A 23 -9.17 2.10 -22.90
C VAL A 23 -10.30 2.93 -22.31
N VAL A 24 -10.00 3.76 -21.31
CA VAL A 24 -10.97 4.63 -20.64
C VAL A 24 -10.83 6.04 -21.19
N TRP A 25 -11.62 6.36 -22.22
CA TRP A 25 -11.59 7.65 -22.90
C TRP A 25 -12.63 8.63 -22.33
N ASP A 26 -12.30 9.26 -21.21
CA ASP A 26 -13.19 10.24 -20.57
C ASP A 26 -12.46 11.47 -20.00
N ARG A 27 -13.23 12.43 -19.44
CA ARG A 27 -12.68 13.66 -18.84
C ARG A 27 -11.69 13.39 -17.70
N PHE A 28 -11.91 12.33 -16.93
CA PHE A 28 -11.02 11.96 -15.82
C PHE A 28 -9.68 11.41 -16.34
N SER A 29 -9.71 10.56 -17.36
CA SER A 29 -8.52 10.03 -18.01
C SER A 29 -7.62 11.14 -18.59
N TRP A 30 -8.21 12.13 -19.25
CA TRP A 30 -7.49 13.31 -19.74
C TRP A 30 -6.87 14.14 -18.61
N CYS A 31 -7.61 14.32 -17.50
CA CYS A 31 -7.07 14.97 -16.31
C CYS A 31 -5.91 14.18 -15.70
N THR A 32 -5.97 12.85 -15.68
CA THR A 32 -4.85 12.03 -15.18
C THR A 32 -3.61 12.10 -16.07
N LEU A 33 -3.77 12.18 -17.38
CA LEU A 33 -2.65 12.40 -18.30
C LEU A 33 -1.97 13.76 -18.04
N ALA A 34 -2.78 14.81 -17.91
CA ALA A 34 -2.29 16.14 -17.58
C ALA A 34 -1.61 16.18 -16.20
N LEU A 35 -2.19 15.50 -15.20
CA LEU A 35 -1.63 15.37 -13.86
C LEU A 35 -0.32 14.58 -13.85
N ALA A 36 -0.19 13.54 -14.66
CA ALA A 36 1.07 12.79 -14.79
C ALA A 36 2.20 13.69 -15.33
N ILE A 37 1.92 14.49 -16.37
CA ILE A 37 2.87 15.46 -16.92
C ILE A 37 3.24 16.50 -15.85
N GLN A 38 2.25 17.04 -15.14
CA GLN A 38 2.49 17.98 -14.05
C GLN A 38 3.36 17.37 -12.94
N ALA A 39 3.02 16.17 -12.47
CA ALA A 39 3.71 15.47 -11.40
C ALA A 39 5.17 15.15 -11.78
N PHE A 40 5.45 14.84 -13.05
CA PHE A 40 6.80 14.68 -13.57
C PHE A 40 7.65 15.95 -13.35
N TYR A 41 7.15 17.12 -13.74
CA TYR A 41 7.88 18.38 -13.54
C TYR A 41 8.03 18.76 -12.06
N VAL A 42 7.00 18.49 -11.25
CA VAL A 42 6.98 18.78 -9.82
C VAL A 42 7.93 17.86 -9.03
N GLN A 43 8.05 16.58 -9.42
CA GLN A 43 8.96 15.61 -8.80
C GLN A 43 10.40 16.15 -8.75
N HIS A 44 10.90 16.68 -9.87
CA HIS A 44 12.23 17.29 -9.93
C HIS A 44 12.40 18.53 -9.03
N LYS A 45 11.31 19.21 -8.67
CA LYS A 45 11.37 20.31 -7.69
C LYS A 45 11.45 19.77 -6.28
N TRP A 46 10.66 18.74 -5.96
CA TRP A 46 10.74 18.03 -4.70
C TRP A 46 12.12 17.42 -4.45
N ASP A 47 12.71 16.74 -5.44
CA ASP A 47 14.02 16.10 -5.28
C ASP A 47 15.09 17.15 -4.92
N ARG A 48 15.04 18.33 -5.54
CA ARG A 48 15.95 19.45 -5.22
C ARG A 48 15.67 20.04 -3.84
N LEU A 49 14.40 20.18 -3.44
CA LEU A 49 14.02 20.64 -2.10
C LEU A 49 14.50 19.69 -1.01
N LEU A 50 14.39 18.38 -1.24
CA LEU A 50 14.88 17.35 -0.33
C LEU A 50 16.41 17.40 -0.20
N GLN A 51 17.11 17.54 -1.33
CA GLN A 51 18.57 17.67 -1.34
C GLN A 51 19.06 18.94 -0.64
N SER A 52 18.32 20.04 -0.73
CA SER A 52 18.66 21.30 -0.05
C SER A 52 18.24 21.34 1.42
N GLY A 53 17.58 20.30 1.95
CA GLY A 53 17.01 20.31 3.29
C GLY A 53 15.89 21.34 3.49
N GLY A 54 15.28 21.83 2.41
CA GLY A 54 14.26 22.89 2.43
C GLY A 54 12.84 22.38 2.62
N ALA A 55 12.65 21.09 2.88
CA ALA A 55 11.33 20.51 3.12
C ALA A 55 10.85 20.83 4.55
N VAL A 56 9.55 21.12 4.68
CA VAL A 56 8.91 21.42 5.98
C VAL A 56 8.99 20.22 6.93
N PHE A 57 8.80 19.00 6.39
CA PHE A 57 8.91 17.76 7.13
C PHE A 57 10.23 17.05 6.82
N GLN A 58 10.72 16.27 7.78
CA GLN A 58 11.90 15.44 7.58
C GLN A 58 11.51 14.16 6.84
N TYR A 59 11.62 14.16 5.52
CA TYR A 59 11.43 12.95 4.72
C TYR A 59 12.69 12.09 4.70
N ARG A 60 12.53 10.81 4.33
CA ARG A 60 13.65 9.90 4.09
C ARG A 60 14.51 10.43 2.93
N SER A 61 15.83 10.41 3.10
CA SER A 61 16.77 10.74 2.04
C SER A 61 16.83 9.60 1.02
N SER A 62 16.09 9.72 -0.08
CA SER A 62 16.11 8.79 -1.22
C SER A 62 16.58 9.49 -2.49
N ALA A 63 16.98 8.69 -3.49
CA ALA A 63 17.42 9.21 -4.79
C ALA A 63 16.30 9.92 -5.59
N ASN A 64 15.03 9.64 -5.25
CA ASN A 64 13.82 10.25 -5.84
C ASN A 64 12.75 10.41 -4.74
N SER A 65 11.95 11.47 -4.80
CA SER A 65 10.75 11.70 -3.99
C SER A 65 9.60 10.72 -4.28
N GLY A 66 9.58 10.09 -5.46
CA GLY A 66 8.56 9.09 -5.84
C GLY A 66 7.17 9.66 -6.05
N LEU A 67 7.08 10.97 -6.27
CA LEU A 67 5.81 11.68 -6.32
C LEU A 67 4.98 11.30 -7.56
N LEU A 68 5.60 11.18 -8.72
CA LEU A 68 4.91 10.80 -9.96
C LEU A 68 4.22 9.44 -9.83
N PRO A 69 4.91 8.33 -9.50
CA PRO A 69 4.24 7.04 -9.35
C PRO A 69 3.14 7.10 -8.28
N ALA A 70 3.41 7.68 -7.11
CA ALA A 70 2.41 7.81 -6.05
C ALA A 70 1.18 8.63 -6.47
N SER A 71 1.37 9.73 -7.20
CA SER A 71 0.29 10.63 -7.61
C SER A 71 -0.71 9.97 -8.56
N MET A 72 -0.31 8.92 -9.27
CA MET A 72 -1.14 8.27 -10.27
C MET A 72 -1.96 7.11 -9.70
N VAL A 73 -1.54 6.47 -8.60
CA VAL A 73 -2.21 5.27 -8.08
C VAL A 73 -3.68 5.52 -7.73
N ILE A 74 -3.97 6.49 -6.85
CA ILE A 74 -5.35 6.74 -6.38
C ILE A 74 -6.26 7.24 -7.52
N PRO A 75 -5.84 8.21 -8.37
CA PRO A 75 -6.65 8.64 -9.51
C PRO A 75 -6.99 7.51 -10.48
N LEU A 76 -5.99 6.71 -10.87
CA LEU A 76 -6.17 5.61 -11.82
C LEU A 76 -7.05 4.51 -11.23
N LEU A 77 -6.84 4.14 -9.95
CA LEU A 77 -7.69 3.18 -9.25
C LEU A 77 -9.16 3.60 -9.27
N GLY A 78 -9.45 4.88 -9.00
CA GLY A 78 -10.80 5.40 -9.07
C GLY A 78 -11.42 5.32 -10.47
N ILE A 79 -10.64 5.60 -11.52
CA ILE A 79 -11.09 5.52 -12.92
C ILE A 79 -11.43 4.09 -13.31
N VAL A 80 -10.53 3.13 -13.05
CA VAL A 80 -10.77 1.73 -13.43
C VAL A 80 -11.90 1.12 -12.60
N MET A 81 -12.02 1.48 -11.31
CA MET A 81 -13.13 1.06 -10.46
C MET A 81 -14.47 1.60 -10.95
N LYS A 82 -14.52 2.89 -11.33
CA LYS A 82 -15.69 3.51 -11.93
C LYS A 82 -16.14 2.72 -13.17
N GLU A 83 -15.24 2.48 -14.12
CA GLU A 83 -15.62 1.84 -15.39
C GLU A 83 -16.10 0.39 -15.16
N ARG A 84 -15.45 -0.35 -14.27
CA ARG A 84 -15.88 -1.71 -13.93
C ARG A 84 -17.24 -1.77 -13.25
N CYS A 85 -17.47 -0.92 -12.26
CA CYS A 85 -18.75 -0.92 -11.55
C CYS A 85 -19.90 -0.37 -12.41
N LYS A 86 -19.60 0.50 -13.38
CA LYS A 86 -20.54 0.91 -14.43
C LYS A 86 -20.97 -0.26 -15.31
N ILE A 87 -20.04 -1.10 -15.77
CA ILE A 87 -20.36 -2.34 -16.53
C ILE A 87 -21.22 -3.29 -15.68
N SER A 88 -20.97 -3.34 -14.37
CA SER A 88 -21.72 -4.17 -13.43
C SER A 88 -23.11 -3.61 -13.06
N GLY A 89 -23.47 -2.42 -13.53
CA GLY A 89 -24.73 -1.75 -13.22
C GLY A 89 -24.84 -1.21 -11.79
N ASN A 90 -23.72 -1.14 -11.04
CA ASN A 90 -23.72 -0.67 -9.66
C ASN A 90 -23.40 0.83 -9.57
N VAL A 91 -24.46 1.65 -9.62
CA VAL A 91 -24.36 3.11 -9.62
C VAL A 91 -23.65 3.67 -8.38
N TYR A 92 -23.87 3.08 -7.20
CA TYR A 92 -23.23 3.53 -5.96
C TYR A 92 -21.71 3.40 -6.05
N PHE A 93 -21.20 2.23 -6.47
CA PHE A 93 -19.76 2.02 -6.59
C PHE A 93 -19.14 2.71 -7.81
N GLU A 94 -19.91 2.94 -8.87
CA GLU A 94 -19.47 3.81 -9.97
C GLU A 94 -19.19 5.23 -9.46
N ARG A 95 -20.14 5.84 -8.75
CA ARG A 95 -19.97 7.19 -8.15
C ARG A 95 -18.85 7.21 -7.12
N PHE A 96 -18.72 6.15 -6.33
CA PHE A 96 -17.59 5.99 -5.42
C PHE A 96 -16.24 6.00 -6.15
N GLY A 97 -16.13 5.36 -7.33
CA GLY A 97 -14.94 5.42 -8.18
C GLY A 97 -14.61 6.84 -8.67
N VAL A 98 -15.65 7.60 -9.04
CA VAL A 98 -15.50 9.04 -9.39
C VAL A 98 -14.93 9.83 -8.21
N VAL A 99 -15.45 9.61 -7.00
CA VAL A 99 -14.97 10.28 -5.77
C VAL A 99 -13.52 9.90 -5.44
N VAL A 100 -13.17 8.61 -5.54
CA VAL A 100 -11.79 8.14 -5.35
C VAL A 100 -10.85 8.81 -6.34
N SER A 101 -11.24 8.87 -7.62
CA SER A 101 -10.41 9.51 -8.65
C SER A 101 -10.22 11.01 -8.40
N ALA A 102 -11.31 11.72 -8.12
CA ALA A 102 -11.30 13.15 -7.82
C ALA A 102 -10.46 13.47 -6.58
N THR A 103 -10.58 12.66 -5.52
CA THR A 103 -9.81 12.79 -4.29
C THR A 103 -8.32 12.59 -4.54
N GLY A 104 -7.95 11.54 -5.28
CA GLY A 104 -6.56 11.30 -5.67
C GLY A 104 -5.95 12.47 -6.44
N MET A 105 -6.70 13.03 -7.40
CA MET A 105 -6.25 14.20 -8.17
C MET A 105 -6.08 15.43 -7.28
N ALA A 106 -7.03 15.69 -6.38
CA ALA A 106 -6.97 16.80 -5.43
C ALA A 106 -5.76 16.69 -4.49
N LEU A 107 -5.49 15.50 -3.94
CA LEU A 107 -4.32 15.26 -3.07
C LEU A 107 -3.00 15.49 -3.81
N ALA A 108 -2.87 14.98 -5.03
CA ALA A 108 -1.68 15.17 -5.86
C ALA A 108 -1.47 16.63 -6.26
N SER A 109 -2.54 17.34 -6.64
CA SER A 109 -2.49 18.78 -6.93
C SER A 109 -2.11 19.59 -5.69
N PHE A 110 -2.64 19.25 -4.51
CA PHE A 110 -2.31 19.91 -3.25
C PHE A 110 -0.82 19.81 -2.90
N LEU A 111 -0.24 18.59 -2.96
CA LEU A 111 1.20 18.41 -2.73
C LEU A 111 2.05 19.16 -3.76
N SER A 112 1.57 19.25 -5.00
CA SER A 112 2.26 20.03 -6.03
C SER A 112 2.29 21.52 -5.71
N ILE A 113 1.18 22.08 -5.24
CA ILE A 113 1.09 23.49 -4.83
C ILE A 113 2.05 23.77 -3.66
N ILE A 114 2.11 22.89 -2.66
CA ILE A 114 3.06 23.00 -1.55
C ILE A 114 4.51 23.05 -2.07
N ALA A 115 4.86 22.12 -2.95
CA ALA A 115 6.20 22.05 -3.53
C ALA A 115 6.59 23.37 -4.21
N LEU A 116 5.68 23.90 -5.02
CA LEU A 116 5.91 25.10 -5.82
C LEU A 116 5.94 26.36 -4.95
N GLY A 117 5.14 26.42 -3.88
CA GLY A 117 5.12 27.54 -2.93
C GLY A 117 6.42 27.66 -2.13
N ILE A 118 7.00 26.54 -1.72
CA ILE A 118 8.24 26.49 -0.93
C ILE A 118 9.49 26.63 -1.81
N THR A 119 9.45 26.17 -3.07
CA THR A 119 10.62 26.26 -3.97
C THR A 119 10.98 27.71 -4.30
N LYS A 120 12.22 28.10 -3.99
CA LYS A 120 12.81 29.40 -4.39
C LYS A 120 14.01 29.18 -5.34
N PRO A 121 14.17 29.99 -6.41
CA PRO A 121 13.19 30.93 -6.97
C PRO A 121 11.96 30.21 -7.54
N ILE A 122 10.83 30.93 -7.65
CA ILE A 122 9.55 30.37 -8.08
C ILE A 122 9.67 29.84 -9.53
N PRO A 123 9.40 28.54 -9.78
CA PRO A 123 9.55 27.95 -11.10
C PRO A 123 8.35 28.28 -12.01
N LYS A 124 8.39 29.46 -12.65
CA LYS A 124 7.28 30.02 -13.47
C LYS A 124 6.60 28.99 -14.40
N ASN A 125 7.37 28.25 -15.20
CA ASN A 125 6.81 27.28 -16.16
C ASN A 125 6.05 26.15 -15.46
N THR A 126 6.60 25.61 -14.36
CA THR A 126 5.93 24.56 -13.59
C THR A 126 4.69 25.09 -12.87
N CYS A 127 4.70 26.35 -12.42
CA CYS A 127 3.52 27.01 -11.85
C CYS A 127 2.41 27.21 -12.89
N ILE A 128 2.74 27.67 -14.10
CA ILE A 128 1.77 27.81 -15.20
C ILE A 128 1.15 26.46 -15.53
N LEU A 129 1.97 25.41 -15.69
CA LEU A 129 1.50 24.05 -15.94
C LEU A 129 0.58 23.57 -14.81
N SER A 130 0.99 23.72 -13.55
CA SER A 130 0.17 23.34 -12.39
C SER A 130 -1.15 24.12 -12.32
N GLY A 131 -1.17 25.39 -12.74
CA GLY A 131 -2.38 26.21 -12.82
C GLY A 131 -3.35 25.73 -13.91
N ILE A 132 -2.83 25.37 -15.08
CA ILE A 132 -3.64 24.82 -16.19
C ILE A 132 -4.22 23.46 -15.77
N VAL A 133 -3.39 22.55 -15.26
CA VAL A 133 -3.85 21.22 -14.84
C VAL A 133 -4.84 21.31 -13.67
N GLY A 134 -4.55 22.14 -12.66
CA GLY A 134 -5.47 22.37 -11.55
C GLY A 134 -6.81 22.94 -12.01
N SER A 135 -6.81 23.88 -12.98
CA SER A 135 -8.06 24.41 -13.55
C SER A 135 -8.85 23.36 -14.31
N ALA A 136 -8.18 22.49 -15.08
CA ALA A 136 -8.83 21.38 -15.78
C ALA A 136 -9.46 20.36 -14.82
N ILE A 137 -8.75 20.03 -13.73
CA ILE A 137 -9.25 19.15 -12.66
C ILE A 137 -10.48 19.78 -11.99
N LEU A 138 -10.39 21.05 -11.57
CA LEU A 138 -11.52 21.77 -10.96
C LEU A 138 -12.72 21.86 -11.89
N TYR A 139 -12.51 22.12 -13.18
CA TYR A 139 -13.57 22.12 -14.19
C TYR A 139 -14.22 20.74 -14.32
N THR A 140 -13.43 19.67 -14.38
CA THR A 140 -13.95 18.30 -14.44
C THR A 140 -14.72 17.94 -13.18
N MET A 141 -14.21 18.30 -12.01
CA MET A 141 -14.86 18.08 -10.72
C MET A 141 -16.21 18.80 -10.65
N LYS A 142 -16.24 20.10 -10.99
CA LYS A 142 -17.46 20.93 -10.99
C LYS A 142 -18.59 20.36 -11.85
N ASN A 143 -18.25 19.76 -12.99
CA ASN A 143 -19.25 19.24 -13.93
C ASN A 143 -19.63 17.77 -13.70
N SER A 144 -18.91 17.04 -12.84
CA SER A 144 -19.11 15.59 -12.68
C SER A 144 -19.61 15.20 -11.28
N LEU A 145 -19.18 15.93 -10.26
CA LEU A 145 -19.48 15.62 -8.86
C LEU A 145 -20.75 16.34 -8.40
N ALA A 146 -21.53 15.65 -7.57
CA ALA A 146 -22.59 16.25 -6.79
C ALA A 146 -22.02 17.07 -5.63
N VAL A 147 -22.83 17.97 -5.05
CA VAL A 147 -22.39 18.80 -3.92
C VAL A 147 -21.90 17.95 -2.74
N SER A 148 -22.60 16.86 -2.41
CA SER A 148 -22.22 15.92 -1.36
C SER A 148 -20.86 15.26 -1.62
N GLU A 149 -20.54 14.97 -2.88
CA GLU A 149 -19.29 14.34 -3.28
C GLU A 149 -18.13 15.35 -3.31
N VAL A 150 -18.39 16.62 -3.64
CA VAL A 150 -17.40 17.70 -3.49
C VAL A 150 -17.05 17.90 -2.03
N ILE A 151 -18.05 17.89 -1.13
CA ILE A 151 -17.83 17.94 0.31
C ILE A 151 -16.96 16.75 0.75
N GLU A 152 -17.22 15.55 0.25
CA GLU A 152 -16.40 14.37 0.54
C GLU A 152 -14.93 14.53 0.16
N VAL A 153 -14.66 15.05 -1.05
CA VAL A 153 -13.27 15.30 -1.49
C VAL A 153 -12.59 16.30 -0.56
N LEU A 154 -13.30 17.35 -0.14
CA LEU A 154 -12.76 18.37 0.76
C LEU A 154 -12.52 17.83 2.18
N GLU A 155 -13.42 17.00 2.70
CA GLU A 155 -13.26 16.31 3.99
C GLU A 155 -12.02 15.43 4.01
N VAL A 156 -11.82 14.60 2.97
CA VAL A 156 -10.63 13.75 2.86
C VAL A 156 -9.35 14.59 2.75
N LEU A 157 -9.38 15.68 1.98
CA LEU A 157 -8.24 16.61 1.87
C LEU A 157 -7.91 17.25 3.23
N LEU A 158 -8.93 17.67 3.99
CA LEU A 158 -8.75 18.26 5.32
C LEU A 158 -8.13 17.25 6.29
N ILE A 159 -8.66 16.03 6.33
CA ILE A 159 -8.12 14.93 7.14
C ILE A 159 -6.66 14.67 6.74
N PHE A 160 -6.36 14.63 5.45
CA PHE A 160 -5.00 14.41 4.95
C PHE A 160 -4.02 15.48 5.43
N VAL A 161 -4.42 16.76 5.43
CA VAL A 161 -3.58 17.86 5.91
C VAL A 161 -3.27 17.67 7.40
N TYR A 162 -4.29 17.46 8.24
CA TYR A 162 -4.08 17.28 9.67
C TYR A 162 -3.26 16.03 9.99
N LEU A 163 -3.58 14.91 9.33
CA LEU A 163 -2.85 13.66 9.52
C LEU A 163 -1.40 13.80 9.09
N SER A 164 -1.12 14.53 8.01
CA SER A 164 0.25 14.84 7.59
C SER A 164 1.00 15.68 8.61
N MET A 165 0.37 16.72 9.17
CA MET A 165 1.00 17.56 10.20
C MET A 165 1.35 16.77 11.46
N ILE A 166 0.51 15.82 11.86
CA ILE A 166 0.74 14.97 13.03
C ILE A 166 1.76 13.87 12.71
N LEU A 167 1.48 13.00 11.73
CA LEU A 167 2.27 11.79 11.51
C LEU A 167 3.65 12.07 10.92
N LEU A 168 3.81 13.05 10.03
CA LEU A 168 5.14 13.37 9.49
C LEU A 168 6.04 14.08 10.51
N TYR A 169 5.45 14.68 11.55
CA TYR A 169 6.20 15.20 12.70
C TYR A 169 6.60 14.08 13.67
N LEU A 170 5.67 13.16 13.98
CA LEU A 170 5.92 12.03 14.87
C LEU A 170 6.87 10.97 14.27
N LEU A 171 6.92 10.86 12.94
CA LEU A 171 7.64 9.81 12.22
C LEU A 171 8.68 10.40 11.24
N PRO A 172 9.67 11.16 11.74
CA PRO A 172 10.67 11.78 10.88
C PRO A 172 11.50 10.71 10.15
N ARG A 173 11.76 10.95 8.87
CA ARG A 173 12.56 10.10 7.97
C ARG A 173 12.01 8.69 7.72
N SER A 174 10.76 8.42 8.10
CA SER A 174 10.10 7.14 7.81
C SER A 174 9.61 7.03 6.37
N PHE A 175 9.13 8.13 5.79
CA PHE A 175 8.48 8.14 4.48
C PHE A 175 9.23 9.01 3.47
N THR A 176 9.14 8.64 2.19
CA THR A 176 9.31 9.59 1.07
C THR A 176 8.03 10.41 0.86
N PRO A 177 8.06 11.55 0.14
CA PRO A 177 6.83 12.28 -0.19
C PRO A 177 5.79 11.42 -0.93
N GLY A 178 6.22 10.52 -1.83
CA GLY A 178 5.33 9.58 -2.52
C GLY A 178 4.71 8.54 -1.58
N GLU A 179 5.49 7.95 -0.68
CA GLU A 179 4.97 7.01 0.32
C GLU A 179 3.99 7.68 1.27
N ALA A 180 4.30 8.90 1.71
CA ALA A 180 3.41 9.70 2.54
C ALA A 180 2.09 9.99 1.81
N LEU A 181 2.12 10.35 0.52
CA LEU A 181 0.92 10.57 -0.27
C LEU A 181 0.02 9.33 -0.30
N LEU A 182 0.58 8.15 -0.56
CA LEU A 182 -0.19 6.91 -0.66
C LEU A 182 -0.76 6.48 0.70
N ILE A 183 0.08 6.43 1.74
CA ILE A 183 -0.33 5.92 3.05
C ILE A 183 -1.26 6.91 3.74
N LEU A 184 -0.91 8.19 3.81
CA LEU A 184 -1.74 9.18 4.46
C LEU A 184 -3.01 9.47 3.64
N GLY A 185 -2.93 9.44 2.31
CA GLY A 185 -4.11 9.55 1.44
C GLY A 185 -5.09 8.41 1.67
N GLY A 186 -4.60 7.17 1.70
CA GLY A 186 -5.42 5.98 2.00
C GLY A 186 -6.02 6.01 3.40
N LEU A 187 -5.24 6.36 4.43
CA LEU A 187 -5.74 6.50 5.81
C LEU A 187 -6.78 7.60 5.94
N SER A 188 -6.60 8.72 5.24
CA SER A 188 -7.56 9.84 5.25
C SER A 188 -8.89 9.42 4.64
N PHE A 189 -8.84 8.66 3.54
CA PHE A 189 -10.03 8.10 2.92
C PHE A 189 -10.73 7.10 3.84
N VAL A 190 -9.98 6.18 4.46
CA VAL A 190 -10.50 5.20 5.42
C VAL A 190 -11.17 5.87 6.62
N LEU A 191 -10.53 6.89 7.21
CA LEU A 191 -11.09 7.63 8.34
C LEU A 191 -12.40 8.32 7.95
N ASN A 192 -12.43 8.98 6.78
CA ASN A 192 -13.63 9.62 6.27
C ASN A 192 -14.78 8.62 6.08
N GLN A 193 -14.51 7.47 5.45
CA GLN A 193 -15.53 6.43 5.25
C GLN A 193 -16.03 5.87 6.58
N LEU A 194 -15.15 5.68 7.57
CA LEU A 194 -15.55 5.21 8.89
C LEU A 194 -16.46 6.22 9.60
N ILE A 195 -16.13 7.52 9.54
CA ILE A 195 -16.95 8.59 10.12
C ILE A 195 -18.35 8.58 9.48
N LYS A 196 -18.42 8.62 8.14
CA LYS A 196 -19.71 8.63 7.43
C LYS A 196 -20.57 7.42 7.75
N ARG A 197 -19.97 6.22 7.72
CA ARG A 197 -20.68 4.97 8.05
C ARG A 197 -21.12 4.92 9.51
N SER A 198 -20.38 5.52 10.43
CA SER A 198 -20.75 5.60 11.85
C SER A 198 -21.96 6.52 12.06
N LEU A 199 -22.00 7.65 11.34
CA LEU A 199 -23.12 8.59 11.37
C LEU A 199 -24.37 8.05 10.67
N SER A 200 -24.20 7.25 9.61
CA SER A 200 -25.32 6.71 8.82
C SER A 200 -25.82 5.32 9.26
N SER A 201 -25.21 4.70 10.28
CA SER A 201 -25.53 3.34 10.78
C SER A 201 -26.95 3.16 11.35
N ALA A 202 -27.82 4.16 11.23
CA ALA A 202 -29.19 4.12 11.73
C ALA A 202 -30.12 3.10 11.03
N GLY A 203 -29.72 2.46 9.91
CA GLY A 203 -30.68 1.71 9.08
C GLY A 203 -30.32 0.31 8.55
N GLY A 204 -29.11 -0.24 8.71
CA GLY A 204 -28.77 -1.52 8.05
C GLY A 204 -27.67 -2.35 8.73
N LYS A 205 -27.77 -3.69 8.60
CA LYS A 205 -26.68 -4.63 8.91
C LYS A 205 -25.65 -4.56 7.78
N GLY A 206 -24.52 -3.89 7.98
CA GLY A 206 -23.45 -3.96 6.98
C GLY A 206 -22.55 -5.19 7.20
N ASP A 207 -21.78 -5.55 6.18
CA ASP A 207 -20.90 -6.72 6.21
C ASP A 207 -19.80 -6.55 7.29
N PRO A 208 -19.71 -7.47 8.28
CA PRO A 208 -18.68 -7.47 9.30
C PRO A 208 -17.25 -7.26 8.78
N ILE A 209 -16.93 -7.83 7.62
CA ILE A 209 -15.59 -7.83 7.04
C ILE A 209 -15.19 -6.41 6.61
N ASP A 210 -16.13 -5.64 6.07
CA ASP A 210 -15.88 -4.28 5.59
C ASP A 210 -15.51 -3.32 6.74
N TYR A 211 -16.20 -3.43 7.88
CA TYR A 211 -15.94 -2.57 9.04
C TYR A 211 -14.70 -2.98 9.81
N LEU A 212 -14.34 -4.27 9.80
CA LEU A 212 -13.15 -4.76 10.50
C LEU A 212 -11.90 -4.03 10.04
N LEU A 213 -11.68 -3.92 8.72
CA LEU A 213 -10.53 -3.21 8.17
C LEU A 213 -10.54 -1.72 8.55
N LEU A 214 -11.68 -1.04 8.35
CA LEU A 214 -11.82 0.40 8.61
C LEU A 214 -11.54 0.73 10.08
N VAL A 215 -12.21 0.05 11.01
CA VAL A 215 -12.04 0.26 12.46
C VAL A 215 -10.62 -0.09 12.89
N THR A 216 -10.05 -1.18 12.38
CA THR A 216 -8.68 -1.61 12.75
C THR A 216 -7.64 -0.58 12.33
N LEU A 217 -7.71 -0.07 11.09
CA LEU A 217 -6.75 0.93 10.61
C LEU A 217 -6.82 2.22 11.43
N VAL A 218 -8.03 2.71 11.71
CA VAL A 218 -8.23 3.90 12.54
C VAL A 218 -7.76 3.66 13.97
N ALA A 219 -8.04 2.47 14.53
CA ALA A 219 -7.59 2.09 15.87
C ALA A 219 -6.06 2.09 15.98
N LEU A 220 -5.35 1.48 15.02
CA LEU A 220 -3.89 1.44 15.00
C LEU A 220 -3.30 2.85 14.96
N VAL A 221 -3.79 3.72 14.06
CA VAL A 221 -3.32 5.10 13.95
C VAL A 221 -3.59 5.89 15.24
N LEU A 222 -4.77 5.77 15.83
CA LEU A 222 -5.11 6.45 17.09
C LEU A 222 -4.23 5.97 18.26
N VAL A 223 -4.07 4.66 18.42
CA VAL A 223 -3.20 4.07 19.45
C VAL A 223 -1.76 4.56 19.27
N GLY A 224 -1.25 4.53 18.04
CA GLY A 224 0.09 5.02 17.71
C GLY A 224 0.27 6.50 18.04
N MET A 225 -0.70 7.36 17.71
CA MET A 225 -0.65 8.80 18.02
C MET A 225 -0.70 9.05 19.54
N ILE A 226 -1.61 8.37 20.26
CA ILE A 226 -1.75 8.50 21.71
C ILE A 226 -0.43 8.15 22.40
N PHE A 227 0.15 6.99 22.11
CA PHE A 227 1.40 6.58 22.76
C PHE A 227 2.60 7.41 22.31
N SER A 228 2.66 7.82 21.05
CA SER A 228 3.73 8.71 20.58
C SER A 228 3.72 10.02 21.36
N ILE A 229 2.55 10.60 21.63
CA ILE A 229 2.43 11.83 22.41
C ILE A 229 2.71 11.58 23.90
N LEU A 230 2.14 10.53 24.49
CA LEU A 230 2.31 10.22 25.92
C LEU A 230 3.78 9.96 26.27
N PHE A 231 4.52 9.23 25.42
CA PHE A 231 5.93 8.93 25.65
C PHE A 231 6.88 10.09 25.32
N VAL A 232 6.38 11.23 24.83
CA VAL A 232 7.16 12.49 24.89
C VAL A 232 7.31 12.95 26.35
N PHE A 233 6.29 12.72 27.18
CA PHE A 233 6.24 13.20 28.57
C PHE A 233 6.63 12.13 29.60
N MET A 234 6.70 10.87 29.20
CA MET A 234 6.92 9.74 30.10
C MET A 234 7.98 8.79 29.55
N ASP A 235 8.91 8.35 30.41
CA ASP A 235 9.92 7.36 30.03
C ASP A 235 9.27 6.01 29.73
N SER A 236 9.35 5.57 28.48
CA SER A 236 8.75 4.34 28.00
C SER A 236 9.49 3.07 28.43
N SER A 237 10.73 3.20 28.92
CA SER A 237 11.60 2.05 29.27
C SER A 237 11.31 1.41 30.63
N SER A 238 10.46 2.04 31.44
CA SER A 238 10.09 1.54 32.77
C SER A 238 9.04 0.41 32.70
N TRP A 239 9.02 -0.44 33.73
CA TRP A 239 7.99 -1.50 33.85
C TRP A 239 6.59 -0.93 34.06
N THR A 240 6.47 0.20 34.75
CA THR A 240 5.20 0.90 34.97
C THR A 240 4.64 1.45 33.66
N SER A 241 5.47 2.09 32.84
CA SER A 241 5.08 2.56 31.50
C SER A 241 4.71 1.40 30.57
N SER A 242 5.40 0.26 30.69
CA SER A 242 5.08 -0.94 29.91
C SER A 242 3.73 -1.55 30.33
N LEU A 243 3.47 -1.64 31.64
CA LEU A 243 2.16 -2.07 32.15
C LEU A 243 1.06 -1.12 31.71
N PHE A 244 1.31 0.19 31.80
CA PHE A 244 0.38 1.22 31.33
C PHE A 244 0.11 1.09 29.83
N PHE A 245 1.12 0.83 29.00
CA PHE A 245 0.96 0.58 27.58
C PHE A 245 0.01 -0.58 27.31
N TYR A 246 0.23 -1.74 27.93
CA TYR A 246 -0.63 -2.90 27.73
C TYR A 246 -2.06 -2.68 28.24
N MET A 247 -2.20 -2.10 29.44
CA MET A 247 -3.51 -1.83 30.04
C MET A 247 -4.31 -0.79 29.24
N MET A 248 -3.69 0.33 28.86
CA MET A 248 -4.36 1.37 28.06
C MET A 248 -4.70 0.85 26.66
N THR A 249 -3.82 0.07 26.02
CA THR A 249 -4.13 -0.56 24.73
C THR A 249 -5.34 -1.49 24.86
N ALA A 250 -5.41 -2.29 25.93
CA ALA A 250 -6.55 -3.16 26.19
C ALA A 250 -7.84 -2.37 26.48
N VAL A 251 -7.76 -1.27 27.23
CA VAL A 251 -8.89 -0.38 27.51
C VAL A 251 -9.41 0.26 26.22
N LEU A 252 -8.54 0.77 25.35
CA LEU A 252 -8.94 1.34 24.07
C LEU A 252 -9.53 0.26 23.14
N ALA A 253 -8.90 -0.91 23.07
CA ALA A 253 -9.38 -2.03 22.28
C ALA A 253 -10.78 -2.50 22.72
N LEU A 254 -10.94 -2.85 24.00
CA LEU A 254 -12.17 -3.44 24.54
C LEU A 254 -13.25 -2.40 24.88
N GLY A 255 -12.86 -1.19 25.25
CA GLY A 255 -13.77 -0.12 25.70
C GLY A 255 -14.20 0.84 24.60
N VAL A 256 -13.42 1.00 23.52
CA VAL A 256 -13.73 1.95 22.44
C VAL A 256 -13.91 1.26 21.10
N PHE A 257 -12.90 0.55 20.61
CA PHE A 257 -12.94 -0.02 19.26
C PHE A 257 -13.87 -1.23 19.16
N MET A 258 -13.91 -2.08 20.18
CA MET A 258 -14.79 -3.24 20.24
C MET A 258 -16.28 -2.84 20.27
N PRO A 259 -16.74 -1.91 21.13
CA PRO A 259 -18.14 -1.45 21.10
C PRO A 259 -18.46 -0.66 19.83
N TRP A 260 -17.52 0.10 19.27
CA TRP A 260 -17.72 0.79 17.99
C TRP A 260 -17.94 -0.21 16.85
N LEU A 261 -17.13 -1.27 16.78
CA LEU A 261 -17.32 -2.34 15.81
C LEU A 261 -18.66 -3.07 16.05
N GLN A 262 -19.04 -3.33 17.30
CA GLN A 262 -20.35 -3.90 17.65
C GLN A 262 -21.51 -3.01 17.19
N TYR A 263 -21.38 -1.69 17.35
CA TYR A 263 -22.38 -0.72 16.90
C TYR A 263 -22.57 -0.77 15.38
N LEU A 264 -21.47 -0.85 14.61
CA LEU A 264 -21.50 -0.90 13.15
C LEU A 264 -22.04 -2.23 12.61
N ILE A 265 -21.60 -3.36 13.19
CA ILE A 265 -21.97 -4.70 12.73
C ILE A 265 -23.36 -5.12 13.26
N ARG A 266 -23.84 -4.50 14.35
CA ARG A 266 -25.05 -4.89 15.09
C ARG A 266 -25.00 -6.33 15.63
N ARG A 267 -23.79 -6.86 15.84
CA ARG A 267 -23.51 -8.17 16.43
C ARG A 267 -22.24 -8.07 17.26
N HIS A 268 -22.12 -8.86 18.33
CA HIS A 268 -20.90 -8.92 19.12
C HIS A 268 -19.71 -9.42 18.26
N PRO A 269 -18.68 -8.60 17.99
CA PRO A 269 -17.68 -8.95 16.98
C PRO A 269 -16.78 -10.14 17.34
N LEU A 270 -16.51 -10.42 18.62
CA LEU A 270 -15.74 -11.63 19.00
C LEU A 270 -16.54 -12.90 18.74
N LEU A 271 -17.85 -12.88 18.98
CA LEU A 271 -18.70 -14.03 18.71
C LEU A 271 -18.80 -14.26 17.20
N TRP A 272 -18.98 -13.19 16.43
CA TRP A 272 -18.91 -13.26 14.97
C TRP A 272 -17.57 -13.85 14.50
N LEU A 273 -16.44 -13.38 15.02
CA LEU A 273 -15.12 -13.85 14.60
C LEU A 273 -14.93 -15.34 14.93
N LEU A 274 -15.30 -15.78 16.14
CA LEU A 274 -15.20 -17.18 16.53
C LEU A 274 -16.05 -18.10 15.64
N GLU A 275 -17.30 -17.72 15.41
CA GLU A 275 -18.18 -18.46 14.49
C GLU A 275 -17.62 -18.48 13.08
N PHE A 276 -17.10 -17.34 12.59
CA PHE A 276 -16.48 -17.23 11.28
C PHE A 276 -15.27 -18.16 11.15
N LEU A 277 -14.38 -18.22 12.15
CA LEU A 277 -13.18 -19.05 12.10
C LEU A 277 -13.50 -20.56 12.13
N VAL A 278 -14.50 -20.98 12.91
CA VAL A 278 -14.87 -22.40 13.09
C VAL A 278 -15.90 -22.87 12.04
N GLN A 279 -16.43 -21.97 11.21
CA GLN A 279 -17.50 -22.25 10.24
C GLN A 279 -17.19 -23.44 9.29
N SER A 280 -15.93 -23.68 8.93
CA SER A 280 -15.55 -24.71 7.96
C SER A 280 -14.23 -25.39 8.31
N HIS A 281 -14.16 -26.71 8.07
CA HIS A 281 -12.92 -27.48 8.19
C HIS A 281 -11.81 -26.98 7.25
N ILE A 282 -12.16 -26.34 6.13
CA ILE A 282 -11.17 -25.72 5.23
C ILE A 282 -10.48 -24.58 5.97
N ARG A 283 -11.24 -23.71 6.64
CA ARG A 283 -10.68 -22.59 7.42
C ARG A 283 -9.75 -23.07 8.53
N LEU A 284 -10.16 -24.08 9.28
CA LEU A 284 -9.33 -24.67 10.34
C LEU A 284 -8.01 -25.25 9.80
N ARG A 285 -8.05 -25.97 8.67
CA ARG A 285 -6.84 -26.51 8.03
C ARG A 285 -5.91 -25.40 7.52
N LEU A 286 -6.46 -24.34 6.92
CA LEU A 286 -5.69 -23.18 6.48
C LEU A 286 -5.02 -22.47 7.67
N LEU A 287 -5.76 -22.24 8.77
CA LEU A 287 -5.22 -21.65 9.98
C LEU A 287 -4.08 -22.50 10.57
N ALA A 288 -4.26 -23.81 10.67
CA ALA A 288 -3.21 -24.71 11.14
C ALA A 288 -1.95 -24.66 10.25
N PHE A 289 -2.14 -24.63 8.93
CA PHE A 289 -1.05 -24.50 7.97
C PHE A 289 -0.34 -23.14 8.10
N TRP A 290 -1.07 -22.03 8.25
CA TRP A 290 -0.47 -20.71 8.44
C TRP A 290 0.26 -20.57 9.77
N VAL A 291 -0.23 -21.20 10.84
CA VAL A 291 0.50 -21.28 12.11
C VAL A 291 1.83 -22.01 11.91
N LEU A 292 1.84 -23.12 11.16
CA LEU A 292 3.09 -23.82 10.82
C LEU A 292 4.05 -22.92 10.03
N LEU A 293 3.57 -22.20 9.02
CA LEU A 293 4.39 -21.26 8.25
C LEU A 293 4.93 -20.12 9.12
N ALA A 294 4.13 -19.60 10.06
CA ALA A 294 4.57 -18.59 11.02
C ALA A 294 5.67 -19.12 11.94
N LEU A 295 5.55 -20.37 12.42
CA LEU A 295 6.60 -21.03 13.19
C LEU A 295 7.89 -21.19 12.37
N VAL A 296 7.79 -21.59 11.11
CA VAL A 296 8.94 -21.63 10.19
C VAL A 296 9.58 -20.25 10.04
N ALA A 297 8.79 -19.19 9.89
CA ALA A 297 9.30 -17.81 9.82
C ALA A 297 10.07 -17.43 11.10
N CYS A 298 9.54 -17.77 12.28
CA CYS A 298 10.21 -17.55 13.56
C CYS A 298 11.53 -18.32 13.64
N VAL A 299 11.54 -19.60 13.24
CA VAL A 299 12.78 -20.41 13.21
C VAL A 299 13.82 -19.79 12.29
N VAL A 300 13.44 -19.30 11.11
CA VAL A 300 14.33 -18.60 10.17
C VAL A 300 14.95 -17.35 10.81
N VAL A 301 14.15 -16.54 11.52
CA VAL A 301 14.63 -15.34 12.24
C VAL A 301 15.62 -15.71 13.35
N LEU A 302 15.28 -16.71 14.17
CA LEU A 302 16.12 -17.15 15.29
C LEU A 302 17.43 -17.77 14.79
N TYR A 303 17.37 -18.62 13.77
CA TYR A 303 18.53 -19.27 13.17
C TYR A 303 19.52 -18.24 12.60
N GLN A 304 19.02 -17.24 11.87
CA GLN A 304 19.88 -16.17 11.34
C GLN A 304 20.52 -15.32 12.44
N ASN A 305 19.76 -15.01 13.49
CA ASN A 305 20.30 -14.30 14.65
C ASN A 305 21.35 -15.12 15.39
N SER A 306 21.16 -16.44 15.52
CA SER A 306 22.15 -17.34 16.14
C SER A 306 23.45 -17.44 15.35
N LYS A 307 23.40 -17.29 14.02
CA LYS A 307 24.60 -17.31 13.16
C LYS A 307 25.41 -16.00 13.22
N ARG A 308 24.88 -14.95 13.85
CA ARG A 308 25.55 -13.65 14.00
C ARG A 308 26.78 -13.80 14.91
N SER A 309 27.97 -13.89 14.32
CA SER A 309 29.23 -13.77 15.07
C SER A 309 29.54 -12.30 15.36
N PRO A 310 30.02 -11.97 16.58
CA PRO A 310 30.34 -10.59 16.97
C PRO A 310 31.43 -9.95 16.10
N ASP A 311 32.30 -10.75 15.48
CA ASP A 311 33.42 -10.28 14.64
C ASP A 311 33.08 -10.13 13.14
N SER A 312 31.84 -10.44 12.71
CA SER A 312 31.50 -10.40 11.28
C SER A 312 31.20 -8.97 10.82
N LYS A 313 31.98 -8.45 9.87
CA LYS A 313 31.79 -7.11 9.26
C LYS A 313 30.47 -6.95 8.47
N LYS A 314 29.72 -8.02 8.20
CA LYS A 314 28.40 -7.95 7.55
C LYS A 314 27.32 -7.70 8.61
N LEU A 315 26.98 -6.42 8.80
CA LEU A 315 25.94 -5.99 9.73
C LEU A 315 24.52 -6.41 9.31
N GLN A 316 24.28 -6.73 8.04
CA GLN A 316 22.96 -6.95 7.45
C GLN A 316 22.88 -8.29 6.70
N VAL A 317 21.68 -8.88 6.76
CA VAL A 317 21.32 -10.12 6.07
C VAL A 317 21.29 -9.92 4.54
N SER A 318 21.62 -10.96 3.77
CA SER A 318 21.62 -10.89 2.31
C SER A 318 20.21 -10.70 1.74
N THR A 319 20.13 -10.09 0.56
CA THR A 319 18.87 -9.92 -0.21
C THR A 319 18.14 -11.25 -0.41
N ALA A 320 18.87 -12.32 -0.74
CA ALA A 320 18.32 -13.67 -0.91
C ALA A 320 17.59 -14.17 0.35
N THR A 321 18.11 -13.84 1.53
CA THR A 321 17.53 -14.30 2.79
C THR A 321 16.28 -13.50 3.16
N ARG A 322 16.18 -12.22 2.75
CA ARG A 322 14.93 -11.45 2.84
C ARG A 322 13.85 -12.02 1.92
N LYS A 323 14.22 -12.66 0.80
CA LYS A 323 13.28 -13.32 -0.10
C LYS A 323 12.65 -14.60 0.47
N TYR A 324 13.20 -15.20 1.53
CA TYR A 324 12.50 -16.27 2.25
C TYR A 324 11.13 -15.82 2.78
N PHE A 325 11.01 -14.58 3.26
CA PHE A 325 9.74 -14.04 3.72
C PHE A 325 8.76 -13.78 2.56
N HIS A 326 9.25 -13.47 1.37
CA HIS A 326 8.41 -13.33 0.18
C HIS A 326 7.86 -14.69 -0.24
N PHE A 327 8.71 -15.73 -0.22
CA PHE A 327 8.27 -17.10 -0.47
C PHE A 327 7.23 -17.57 0.55
N LEU A 328 7.46 -17.34 1.85
CA LEU A 328 6.48 -17.65 2.90
C LEU A 328 5.18 -16.87 2.72
N ALA A 329 5.24 -15.61 2.28
CA ALA A 329 4.06 -14.82 1.95
C ALA A 329 3.30 -15.45 0.77
N VAL A 330 3.98 -15.85 -0.32
CA VAL A 330 3.36 -16.56 -1.45
C VAL A 330 2.69 -17.86 -0.98
N ALA A 331 3.40 -18.66 -0.17
CA ALA A 331 2.89 -19.90 0.39
C ALA A 331 1.68 -19.69 1.32
N THR A 332 1.55 -18.52 1.95
CA THR A 332 0.38 -18.14 2.77
C THR A 332 -0.78 -17.69 1.90
N TYR A 333 -0.52 -16.81 0.93
CA TYR A 333 -1.54 -16.12 0.14
C TYR A 333 -2.16 -17.00 -0.94
N ILE A 334 -1.38 -17.80 -1.68
CA ILE A 334 -1.94 -18.67 -2.75
C ILE A 334 -3.05 -19.60 -2.22
N PRO A 335 -2.84 -20.44 -1.19
CA PRO A 335 -3.90 -21.29 -0.69
C PRO A 335 -5.05 -20.48 -0.07
N GLY A 336 -4.77 -19.33 0.55
CA GLY A 336 -5.83 -18.43 1.02
C GLY A 336 -6.71 -17.91 -0.12
N LEU A 337 -6.12 -17.52 -1.25
CA LEU A 337 -6.84 -17.00 -2.41
C LEU A 337 -7.66 -18.07 -3.12
N ILE A 338 -7.13 -19.29 -3.22
CA ILE A 338 -7.81 -20.43 -3.87
C ILE A 338 -8.95 -20.97 -2.99
N TYR A 339 -8.70 -21.16 -1.69
CA TYR A 339 -9.62 -21.90 -0.83
C TYR A 339 -10.56 -21.03 0.00
N ASP A 340 -10.13 -19.84 0.47
CA ASP A 340 -10.99 -18.94 1.26
C ASP A 340 -10.46 -17.49 1.31
N GLN A 341 -10.87 -16.67 0.35
CA GLN A 341 -10.47 -15.26 0.24
C GLN A 341 -10.95 -14.41 1.42
N GLN A 342 -12.11 -14.74 2.01
CA GLN A 342 -12.65 -13.99 3.15
C GLN A 342 -11.80 -14.24 4.41
N LEU A 343 -11.42 -15.50 4.64
CA LEU A 343 -10.51 -15.84 5.74
C LEU A 343 -9.16 -15.14 5.55
N LEU A 344 -8.61 -15.13 4.33
CA LEU A 344 -7.36 -14.44 4.04
C LEU A 344 -7.47 -12.92 4.28
N PHE A 345 -8.59 -12.29 3.91
CA PHE A 345 -8.85 -10.89 4.22
C PHE A 345 -8.82 -10.64 5.73
N VAL A 346 -9.59 -11.42 6.52
CA VAL A 346 -9.66 -11.23 7.98
C VAL A 346 -8.30 -11.51 8.63
N ALA A 347 -7.62 -12.58 8.23
CA ALA A 347 -6.31 -12.94 8.75
C ALA A 347 -5.24 -11.90 8.42
N SER A 348 -5.26 -11.31 7.22
CA SER A 348 -4.30 -10.25 6.84
C SER A 348 -4.51 -8.95 7.63
N VAL A 349 -5.76 -8.57 7.95
CA VAL A 349 -6.05 -7.44 8.84
C VAL A 349 -5.54 -7.71 10.27
N PHE A 350 -5.72 -8.93 10.76
CA PHE A 350 -5.19 -9.34 12.05
C PHE A 350 -3.64 -9.34 12.06
N CYS A 351 -3.01 -9.88 11.02
CA CYS A 351 -1.56 -9.82 10.86
C CYS A 351 -1.03 -8.38 10.81
N LEU A 352 -1.72 -7.46 10.13
CA LEU A 352 -1.36 -6.04 10.13
C LEU A 352 -1.38 -5.47 11.55
N THR A 353 -2.44 -5.80 12.31
CA THR A 353 -2.58 -5.39 13.71
C THR A 353 -1.40 -5.89 14.54
N VAL A 354 -1.07 -7.17 14.43
CA VAL A 354 0.06 -7.77 15.14
C VAL A 354 1.37 -7.10 14.74
N PHE A 355 1.64 -6.91 13.45
CA PHE A 355 2.88 -6.30 12.98
C PHE A 355 3.04 -4.87 13.50
N VAL A 356 1.99 -4.05 13.44
CA VAL A 356 2.03 -2.66 13.92
C VAL A 356 2.15 -2.60 15.45
N LEU A 357 1.46 -3.46 16.21
CA LEU A 357 1.59 -3.51 17.67
C LEU A 357 2.97 -3.98 18.13
N LEU A 358 3.54 -4.99 17.46
CA LEU A 358 4.92 -5.44 17.71
C LEU A 358 5.91 -4.32 17.39
N GLU A 359 5.65 -3.56 16.33
CA GLU A 359 6.45 -2.40 15.96
C GLU A 359 6.35 -1.28 17.00
N TYR A 360 5.18 -1.04 17.60
CA TYR A 360 5.04 -0.12 18.76
C TYR A 360 5.82 -0.61 19.98
N VAL A 361 5.73 -1.90 20.31
CA VAL A 361 6.49 -2.52 21.41
C VAL A 361 8.00 -2.34 21.20
N ARG A 362 8.49 -2.55 19.97
CA ARG A 362 9.90 -2.35 19.60
C ARG A 362 10.29 -0.87 19.64
N TYR A 363 9.47 0.00 19.04
CA TYR A 363 9.75 1.42 18.90
C TYR A 363 9.82 2.12 20.25
N PHE A 364 8.84 1.86 21.13
CA PHE A 364 8.75 2.46 22.46
C PHE A 364 9.51 1.70 23.56
N TRP A 365 10.27 0.64 23.24
CA TRP A 365 11.07 -0.12 24.22
C TRP A 365 10.23 -0.77 25.34
N ILE A 366 9.02 -1.22 25.01
CA ILE A 366 8.08 -1.80 25.97
C ILE A 366 8.60 -3.15 26.48
N LYS A 367 8.75 -3.31 27.80
CA LYS A 367 9.23 -4.54 28.43
C LYS A 367 8.14 -5.62 28.49
N PRO A 368 8.49 -6.92 28.42
CA PRO A 368 9.85 -7.46 28.30
C PRO A 368 10.36 -7.56 26.85
N PHE A 369 9.49 -7.37 25.85
CA PHE A 369 9.80 -7.80 24.47
C PHE A 369 10.53 -6.75 23.61
N GLY A 370 10.47 -5.46 23.96
CA GLY A 370 10.97 -4.36 23.12
C GLY A 370 12.45 -4.50 22.76
N GLN A 371 13.30 -4.84 23.72
CA GLN A 371 14.73 -5.06 23.46
C GLN A 371 14.96 -6.32 22.61
N THR A 372 14.24 -7.40 22.89
CA THR A 372 14.33 -8.67 22.15
C THR A 372 13.96 -8.45 20.69
N LEU A 373 12.84 -7.78 20.41
CA LEU A 373 12.42 -7.46 19.03
C LEU A 373 13.45 -6.59 18.32
N ARG A 374 13.99 -5.58 18.98
CA ARG A 374 15.02 -4.71 18.38
C ARG A 374 16.24 -5.54 17.98
N ASN A 375 16.76 -6.36 18.89
CA ASN A 375 17.91 -7.21 18.60
C ASN A 375 17.63 -8.15 17.41
N LEU A 376 16.49 -8.84 17.42
CA LEU A 376 16.11 -9.78 16.37
C LEU A 376 15.93 -9.12 15.00
N LEU A 377 15.33 -7.93 14.96
CA LEU A 377 14.99 -7.23 13.72
C LEU A 377 16.13 -6.38 13.16
N THR A 378 17.12 -5.98 13.98
CA THR A 378 18.26 -5.17 13.51
C THR A 378 18.99 -5.78 12.32
N LEU A 379 19.10 -7.11 12.26
CA LEU A 379 19.74 -7.83 11.17
C LEU A 379 19.01 -7.72 9.82
N PHE A 380 17.71 -7.43 9.85
CA PHE A 380 16.84 -7.40 8.67
C PHE A 380 16.60 -5.99 8.13
N LEU A 381 17.09 -4.95 8.81
CA LEU A 381 16.94 -3.55 8.39
C LEU A 381 17.53 -3.31 7.01
N ASP A 382 16.81 -2.53 6.21
CA ASP A 382 17.21 -2.13 4.86
C ASP A 382 17.52 -0.63 4.75
N GLU A 383 18.08 -0.20 3.60
CA GLU A 383 18.31 1.23 3.28
C GLU A 383 17.02 2.07 3.28
N ARG A 384 15.86 1.40 3.24
CA ARG A 384 14.52 1.99 3.29
C ARG A 384 14.02 2.22 4.73
N ASP A 385 14.60 1.56 5.72
CA ASP A 385 14.18 1.62 7.13
C ASP A 385 15.08 2.58 7.94
N THR A 386 15.18 3.84 7.50
CA THR A 386 16.01 4.87 8.17
C THR A 386 15.29 5.61 9.29
N GLY A 387 13.96 5.57 9.28
CA GLY A 387 13.11 6.25 10.26
C GLY A 387 12.96 5.46 11.56
N PRO A 388 12.16 5.99 12.51
CA PRO A 388 11.79 5.28 13.73
C PRO A 388 11.09 3.94 13.47
N LEU A 389 10.31 3.84 12.39
CA LEU A 389 9.58 2.64 12.00
C LEU A 389 10.35 1.81 10.98
N ILE A 390 10.28 0.50 11.13
CA ILE A 390 10.69 -0.51 10.17
C ILE A 390 9.46 -0.83 9.32
N LEU A 391 9.40 -0.29 8.11
CA LEU A 391 8.22 -0.38 7.27
C LEU A 391 8.32 -1.50 6.24
N THR A 392 9.51 -1.99 5.90
CA THR A 392 9.70 -2.98 4.82
C THR A 392 8.82 -4.23 4.96
N HIS A 393 8.72 -4.79 6.17
CA HIS A 393 7.91 -5.99 6.43
C HIS A 393 6.40 -5.69 6.48
N ILE A 394 6.01 -4.50 6.94
CA ILE A 394 4.63 -4.01 6.90
C ILE A 394 4.21 -3.78 5.44
N TYR A 395 5.08 -3.20 4.61
CA TYR A 395 4.81 -2.99 3.19
C TYR A 395 4.79 -4.28 2.39
N LEU A 396 5.56 -5.31 2.76
CA LEU A 396 5.39 -6.64 2.16
C LEU A 396 3.99 -7.18 2.44
N LEU A 397 3.51 -7.10 3.69
CA LEU A 397 2.15 -7.50 4.03
C LEU A 397 1.12 -6.67 3.25
N LEU A 398 1.22 -5.34 3.28
CA LEU A 398 0.31 -4.45 2.55
C LEU A 398 0.32 -4.71 1.04
N GLY A 399 1.49 -4.96 0.45
CA GLY A 399 1.62 -5.28 -0.98
C GLY A 399 0.84 -6.53 -1.39
N MET A 400 0.85 -7.54 -0.53
CA MET A 400 0.09 -8.77 -0.73
C MET A 400 -1.41 -8.58 -0.41
N SER A 401 -1.73 -7.79 0.62
CA SER A 401 -3.10 -7.61 1.12
C SER A 401 -3.93 -6.58 0.34
N LEU A 402 -3.35 -5.49 -0.13
CA LEU A 402 -4.08 -4.38 -0.77
C LEU A 402 -4.91 -4.83 -1.98
N PRO A 403 -4.39 -5.68 -2.89
CA PRO A 403 -5.22 -6.22 -3.99
C PRO A 403 -6.43 -7.02 -3.52
N VAL A 404 -6.33 -7.69 -2.35
CA VAL A 404 -7.44 -8.44 -1.72
C VAL A 404 -8.41 -7.48 -1.02
N TRP A 405 -7.90 -6.40 -0.41
CA TRP A 405 -8.72 -5.43 0.31
C TRP A 405 -9.48 -4.48 -0.60
N LEU A 406 -8.85 -4.08 -1.71
CA LEU A 406 -9.41 -3.18 -2.71
C LEU A 406 -10.27 -3.92 -3.74
N PHE A 407 -10.26 -5.26 -3.74
CA PHE A 407 -11.07 -6.07 -4.62
C PHE A 407 -12.56 -5.72 -4.44
N PRO A 408 -13.25 -5.23 -5.48
CA PRO A 408 -14.63 -4.76 -5.34
C PRO A 408 -15.58 -5.95 -5.26
N ARG A 409 -15.72 -6.54 -4.07
CA ARG A 409 -16.61 -7.68 -3.81
C ARG A 409 -18.03 -7.47 -4.34
N VAL A 410 -18.53 -6.24 -4.28
CA VAL A 410 -19.90 -5.88 -4.70
C VAL A 410 -20.03 -5.72 -6.22
N CYS A 411 -18.93 -5.44 -6.93
CA CYS A 411 -18.89 -5.46 -8.39
C CYS A 411 -18.33 -6.80 -8.92
N ALA A 412 -18.15 -7.79 -8.03
CA ALA A 412 -17.47 -9.04 -8.37
C ALA A 412 -18.31 -10.02 -9.20
N THR A 413 -19.63 -9.93 -9.12
CA THR A 413 -20.56 -10.80 -9.87
C THR A 413 -20.48 -10.61 -11.39
N SER A 414 -19.86 -9.53 -11.84
CA SER A 414 -19.61 -9.23 -13.26
C SER A 414 -18.13 -9.39 -13.65
N LEU A 415 -17.26 -9.80 -12.73
CA LEU A 415 -15.86 -10.08 -13.04
C LEU A 415 -15.79 -11.29 -13.96
N THR A 416 -15.51 -11.00 -15.22
CA THR A 416 -15.25 -12.01 -16.25
C THR A 416 -13.88 -11.74 -16.84
N GLY A 417 -13.25 -12.79 -17.37
CA GLY A 417 -11.93 -12.66 -17.96
C GLY A 417 -10.85 -12.29 -16.94
N LEU A 418 -9.89 -11.49 -17.42
CA LEU A 418 -8.69 -11.08 -16.72
C LEU A 418 -8.89 -10.57 -15.28
N SER A 419 -10.00 -9.89 -15.03
CA SER A 419 -10.31 -9.27 -13.75
C SER A 419 -10.45 -10.29 -12.58
N THR A 420 -10.59 -11.58 -12.89
CA THR A 420 -10.52 -12.68 -11.91
C THR A 420 -9.12 -12.87 -11.30
N LEU A 421 -8.06 -12.41 -11.97
CA LEU A 421 -6.68 -12.45 -11.50
C LEU A 421 -6.35 -11.31 -10.51
N LEU A 422 -7.26 -10.35 -10.34
CA LEU A 422 -7.05 -9.12 -9.58
C LEU A 422 -6.57 -9.33 -8.13
N PRO A 423 -7.11 -10.29 -7.35
CA PRO A 423 -6.63 -10.58 -5.99
C PRO A 423 -5.19 -11.10 -5.95
N TYR A 424 -4.70 -11.69 -7.04
CA TYR A 424 -3.36 -12.27 -7.15
C TYR A 424 -2.28 -11.24 -7.49
N ALA A 425 -2.63 -9.96 -7.72
CA ALA A 425 -1.67 -8.93 -8.15
C ALA A 425 -0.47 -8.79 -7.19
N GLY A 426 -0.69 -8.92 -5.88
CA GLY A 426 0.38 -8.86 -4.88
C GLY A 426 1.31 -10.08 -4.96
N VAL A 427 0.72 -11.27 -5.10
CA VAL A 427 1.45 -12.54 -5.29
C VAL A 427 2.29 -12.49 -6.56
N LEU A 428 1.74 -12.02 -7.68
CA LEU A 428 2.44 -11.94 -8.95
C LEU A 428 3.55 -10.89 -8.92
N ALA A 429 3.24 -9.64 -8.55
CA ALA A 429 4.20 -8.54 -8.65
C ALA A 429 5.35 -8.65 -7.63
N VAL A 430 5.01 -8.86 -6.35
CA VAL A 430 5.99 -8.82 -5.25
C VAL A 430 6.42 -10.23 -4.85
N GLY A 431 5.46 -11.15 -4.70
CA GLY A 431 5.74 -12.52 -4.30
C GLY A 431 6.64 -13.26 -5.30
N VAL A 432 6.27 -13.24 -6.59
CA VAL A 432 6.95 -13.94 -7.68
C VAL A 432 7.92 -13.01 -8.41
N GLY A 433 7.43 -11.91 -8.97
CA GLY A 433 8.18 -11.03 -9.86
C GLY A 433 9.44 -10.44 -9.22
N ASP A 434 9.27 -9.63 -8.18
CA ASP A 434 10.39 -9.03 -7.43
C ASP A 434 11.35 -10.06 -6.82
N THR A 435 10.82 -11.19 -6.32
CA THR A 435 11.66 -12.29 -5.83
C THR A 435 12.57 -12.85 -6.93
N ILE A 436 12.00 -13.25 -8.06
CA ILE A 436 12.76 -13.85 -9.17
C ILE A 436 13.68 -12.82 -9.82
N ALA A 437 13.26 -11.57 -9.99
CA ALA A 437 14.09 -10.48 -10.49
C ALA A 437 15.38 -10.33 -9.67
N SER A 438 15.25 -10.31 -8.34
CA SER A 438 16.40 -10.11 -7.46
C SER A 438 17.31 -11.34 -7.36
N VAL A 439 16.75 -12.56 -7.30
CA VAL A 439 17.51 -13.80 -7.15
C VAL A 439 18.23 -14.13 -8.46
N CYS A 440 17.51 -14.19 -9.58
CA CYS A 440 18.10 -14.48 -10.88
C CYS A 440 18.95 -13.31 -11.38
N GLY A 441 18.53 -12.07 -11.17
CA GLY A 441 19.32 -10.90 -11.58
C GLY A 441 20.65 -10.77 -10.82
N SER A 442 20.70 -11.15 -9.54
CA SER A 442 21.96 -11.17 -8.79
C SER A 442 22.86 -12.37 -9.12
N ALA A 443 22.29 -13.49 -9.56
CA ALA A 443 23.04 -14.70 -9.89
C ALA A 443 23.54 -14.74 -11.35
N MET A 444 22.74 -14.24 -12.29
CA MET A 444 22.95 -14.41 -13.74
C MET A 444 22.93 -13.08 -14.52
N GLY A 445 22.67 -11.94 -13.87
CA GLY A 445 22.51 -10.68 -14.56
C GLY A 445 23.85 -10.02 -14.90
N GLU A 446 24.07 -9.78 -16.20
CA GLU A 446 25.27 -9.10 -16.71
C GLU A 446 24.93 -7.69 -17.19
N LEU A 447 23.84 -7.53 -17.94
CA LEU A 447 23.42 -6.26 -18.51
C LEU A 447 22.56 -5.47 -17.53
N ARG A 448 23.10 -4.35 -17.03
CA ARG A 448 22.34 -3.44 -16.15
C ARG A 448 21.52 -2.43 -16.95
N TRP A 449 20.33 -2.11 -16.45
CA TRP A 449 19.54 -1.02 -17.02
C TRP A 449 20.27 0.33 -16.87
N PRO A 450 20.13 1.27 -17.83
CA PRO A 450 20.84 2.54 -17.80
C PRO A 450 20.55 3.35 -16.53
N GLY A 451 21.53 3.44 -15.64
CA GLY A 451 21.41 4.19 -14.38
C GLY A 451 20.69 3.45 -13.25
N ALA A 452 20.27 2.19 -13.45
CA ALA A 452 19.69 1.37 -12.39
C ALA A 452 20.71 0.37 -11.83
N LYS A 453 20.49 -0.06 -10.58
CA LYS A 453 21.22 -1.20 -9.98
C LYS A 453 20.72 -2.56 -10.52
N LYS A 454 19.53 -2.58 -11.13
CA LYS A 454 18.82 -3.77 -11.57
C LYS A 454 19.22 -4.19 -12.99
N THR A 455 19.12 -5.48 -13.28
CA THR A 455 19.60 -6.13 -14.51
C THR A 455 18.46 -6.43 -15.48
N PHE A 456 18.72 -6.31 -16.77
CA PHE A 456 17.80 -6.66 -17.85
C PHE A 456 17.36 -8.12 -17.76
N GLU A 457 18.30 -9.04 -17.52
CA GLU A 457 18.03 -10.48 -17.39
C GLU A 457 17.11 -10.75 -16.21
N GLY A 458 17.34 -10.08 -15.07
CA GLY A 458 16.45 -10.14 -13.91
C GLY A 458 15.01 -9.70 -14.25
N THR A 459 14.85 -8.60 -14.99
CA THR A 459 13.52 -8.14 -15.45
C THR A 459 12.85 -9.16 -16.37
N MET A 460 13.60 -9.74 -17.32
CA MET A 460 13.06 -10.75 -18.25
C MET A 460 12.63 -12.03 -17.51
N MET A 461 13.44 -12.50 -16.55
CA MET A 461 13.12 -13.67 -15.73
C MET A 461 11.89 -13.42 -14.85
N SER A 462 11.73 -12.20 -14.33
CA SER A 462 10.51 -11.80 -13.61
C SER A 462 9.26 -11.87 -14.49
N ILE A 463 9.33 -11.39 -15.74
CA ILE A 463 8.22 -11.47 -16.68
C ILE A 463 7.83 -12.93 -16.94
N PHE A 464 8.81 -13.79 -17.26
CA PHE A 464 8.56 -15.21 -17.49
C PHE A 464 7.97 -15.91 -16.25
N ALA A 465 8.52 -15.65 -15.07
CA ALA A 465 8.04 -16.25 -13.83
C ALA A 465 6.60 -15.83 -13.49
N GLN A 466 6.25 -14.56 -13.70
CA GLN A 466 4.88 -14.08 -13.47
C GLN A 466 3.88 -14.68 -14.46
N ILE A 467 4.27 -14.87 -15.73
CA ILE A 467 3.42 -15.55 -16.72
C ILE A 467 3.19 -17.01 -16.34
N ILE A 468 4.26 -17.73 -15.96
CA ILE A 468 4.16 -19.12 -15.49
C ILE A 468 3.28 -19.20 -14.24
N ALA A 469 3.47 -18.29 -13.28
CA ALA A 469 2.65 -18.24 -12.08
C ALA A 469 1.17 -17.98 -12.39
N ALA A 470 0.87 -17.05 -13.31
CA ALA A 470 -0.50 -16.80 -13.77
C ALA A 470 -1.11 -18.05 -14.44
N ALA A 471 -0.34 -18.77 -15.27
CA ALA A 471 -0.79 -20.02 -15.87
C ALA A 471 -1.06 -21.12 -14.82
N LEU A 472 -0.19 -21.25 -13.81
CA LEU A 472 -0.41 -22.17 -12.70
C LEU A 472 -1.66 -21.81 -11.88
N ILE A 473 -1.89 -20.52 -11.62
CA ILE A 473 -3.10 -20.04 -10.94
C ILE A 473 -4.36 -20.45 -11.70
N VAL A 474 -4.39 -20.29 -13.02
CA VAL A 474 -5.53 -20.72 -13.86
C VAL A 474 -5.77 -22.23 -13.78
N ILE A 475 -4.71 -23.03 -13.62
CA ILE A 475 -4.83 -24.48 -13.49
C ILE A 475 -5.39 -24.88 -12.11
N PHE A 476 -4.95 -24.23 -11.04
CA PHE A 476 -5.30 -24.59 -9.66
C PHE A 476 -6.55 -23.88 -9.12
N ASP A 477 -6.91 -22.73 -9.66
CA ASP A 477 -8.07 -21.95 -9.28
C ASP A 477 -9.10 -21.91 -10.40
N SER A 478 -10.10 -22.79 -10.31
CA SER A 478 -11.18 -22.86 -11.30
C SER A 478 -12.04 -21.59 -11.38
N THR A 479 -11.91 -20.66 -10.43
CA THR A 479 -12.62 -19.38 -10.47
C THR A 479 -11.95 -18.36 -11.39
N VAL A 480 -10.68 -18.58 -11.76
CA VAL A 480 -9.91 -17.71 -12.63
C VAL A 480 -10.06 -18.14 -14.08
N ASN A 481 -10.55 -17.23 -14.93
CA ASN A 481 -10.64 -17.46 -16.36
C ASN A 481 -10.13 -16.23 -17.10
N LEU A 482 -9.08 -16.39 -17.91
CA LEU A 482 -8.41 -15.26 -18.57
C LEU A 482 -9.07 -14.84 -19.90
N ASN A 483 -9.97 -15.64 -20.48
CA ASN A 483 -10.56 -15.43 -21.82
C ASN A 483 -9.49 -14.98 -22.86
N SER A 484 -9.79 -14.03 -23.76
CA SER A 484 -8.86 -13.49 -24.76
C SER A 484 -7.87 -12.44 -24.22
N GLY A 485 -7.78 -12.25 -22.90
CA GLY A 485 -7.01 -11.17 -22.26
C GLY A 485 -5.49 -11.38 -22.18
N TYR A 486 -4.93 -12.41 -22.81
CA TYR A 486 -3.51 -12.77 -22.67
C TYR A 486 -2.53 -11.66 -23.07
N ILE A 487 -2.84 -10.91 -24.13
CA ILE A 487 -1.99 -9.80 -24.59
C ILE A 487 -1.94 -8.70 -23.52
N TRP A 488 -3.08 -8.39 -22.89
CA TRP A 488 -3.14 -7.37 -21.84
C TRP A 488 -2.44 -7.83 -20.56
N ILE A 489 -2.51 -9.12 -20.22
CA ILE A 489 -1.72 -9.71 -19.11
C ILE A 489 -0.23 -9.50 -19.35
N LEU A 490 0.24 -9.92 -20.52
CA LEU A 490 1.64 -9.82 -20.89
C LEU A 490 2.11 -8.36 -20.84
N TRP A 491 1.30 -7.44 -21.38
CA TRP A 491 1.58 -6.01 -21.34
C TRP A 491 1.64 -5.48 -19.89
N SER A 492 0.68 -5.85 -19.06
CA SER A 492 0.59 -5.43 -17.66
C SER A 492 1.78 -5.91 -16.83
N ILE A 493 2.13 -7.20 -16.95
CA ILE A 493 3.29 -7.81 -16.29
C ILE A 493 4.58 -7.16 -16.77
N THR A 494 4.70 -6.87 -18.07
CA THR A 494 5.89 -6.21 -18.64
C THR A 494 6.06 -4.81 -18.07
N LEU A 495 5.00 -3.99 -18.05
CA LEU A 495 5.05 -2.63 -17.50
C LEU A 495 5.40 -2.63 -16.00
N VAL A 496 4.84 -3.54 -15.21
CA VAL A 496 5.15 -3.64 -13.77
C VAL A 496 6.57 -4.16 -13.54
N SER A 497 7.07 -5.08 -14.36
CA SER A 497 8.46 -5.56 -14.28
C SER A 497 9.46 -4.48 -14.69
N LEU A 498 9.11 -3.63 -15.67
CA LEU A 498 9.91 -2.44 -16.00
C LEU A 498 9.85 -1.41 -14.87
N LEU A 499 8.68 -1.23 -14.23
CA LEU A 499 8.55 -0.33 -13.08
C LEU A 499 9.44 -0.81 -11.92
N GLU A 500 9.47 -2.12 -11.68
CA GLU A 500 10.41 -2.74 -10.73
C GLU A 500 11.85 -2.38 -11.07
N ALA A 501 12.25 -2.47 -12.34
CA ALA A 501 13.61 -2.20 -12.79
C ALA A 501 14.08 -0.75 -12.53
N PHE A 502 13.18 0.23 -12.64
CA PHE A 502 13.51 1.65 -12.54
C PHE A 502 13.11 2.33 -11.22
N THR A 503 12.19 1.76 -10.44
CA THR A 503 11.73 2.40 -9.20
C THR A 503 12.79 2.34 -8.10
N THR A 504 12.91 3.44 -7.37
CA THR A 504 13.73 3.56 -6.16
C THR A 504 12.89 3.62 -4.89
N GLN A 505 11.57 3.66 -5.04
CA GLN A 505 10.63 3.63 -3.93
C GLN A 505 10.50 2.20 -3.38
N ILE A 506 9.65 2.04 -2.37
CA ILE A 506 9.31 0.72 -1.86
C ILE A 506 8.39 0.01 -2.86
N ASP A 507 9.02 -0.78 -3.72
CA ASP A 507 8.43 -1.72 -4.68
C ASP A 507 7.30 -2.58 -4.07
N ASN A 508 7.47 -3.04 -2.82
CA ASN A 508 6.45 -3.80 -2.10
C ASN A 508 5.08 -3.10 -2.05
N LEU A 509 5.03 -1.77 -2.05
CA LEU A 509 3.77 -1.02 -2.04
C LEU A 509 3.29 -0.70 -3.47
N ILE A 510 4.20 -0.26 -4.33
CA ILE A 510 3.85 0.34 -5.62
C ILE A 510 3.51 -0.73 -6.67
N LEU A 511 4.30 -1.80 -6.77
CA LEU A 511 4.16 -2.78 -7.86
C LEU A 511 2.80 -3.51 -7.82
N PRO A 512 2.30 -3.99 -6.66
CA PRO A 512 0.99 -4.63 -6.58
C PRO A 512 -0.16 -3.71 -6.97
N LEU A 513 -0.09 -2.43 -6.59
CA LEU A 513 -1.13 -1.46 -6.89
C LEU A 513 -1.21 -1.16 -8.39
N TYR A 514 -0.07 -1.01 -9.06
CA TYR A 514 -0.06 -0.82 -10.51
C TYR A 514 -0.52 -2.06 -11.27
N LEU A 515 -0.08 -3.25 -10.84
CA LEU A 515 -0.58 -4.49 -11.45
C LEU A 515 -2.08 -4.63 -11.24
N HIS A 516 -2.58 -4.34 -10.03
CA HIS A 516 -4.00 -4.35 -9.71
C HIS A 516 -4.77 -3.39 -10.64
N ILE A 517 -4.34 -2.14 -10.76
CA ILE A 517 -4.98 -1.14 -11.64
C ILE A 517 -5.02 -1.64 -13.09
N LEU A 518 -3.92 -2.16 -13.62
CA LEU A 518 -3.83 -2.64 -15.00
C LEU A 518 -4.72 -3.87 -15.26
N LEU A 519 -4.78 -4.82 -14.32
CA LEU A 519 -5.67 -5.99 -14.39
C LEU A 519 -7.16 -5.61 -14.25
N MET A 520 -7.42 -4.45 -13.65
CA MET A 520 -8.77 -3.93 -13.46
C MET A 520 -9.30 -3.15 -14.67
N VAL A 521 -8.47 -2.78 -15.65
CA VAL A 521 -8.90 -2.21 -16.95
C VAL A 521 -9.57 -3.28 -17.79
#